data_AF-A0AAD4MVB8-F1
#
_entry.id   AF-A0AAD4MVB8-F1
#
_cell.length_a   1.000
_cell.length_b   1.000
_cell.length_c   1.000
_cell.angle_alpha   90.00
_cell.angle_beta   90.00
_cell.angle_gamma   90.00
#
_symmetry.space_group_name_H-M   'P 1'
#
loop_
_entity.id
_entity.type
_entity.pdbx_description
1 polymer ?
#
loop_
_entity_poly.entity_id
_entity_poly.type
_entity_poly.pdbx_seq_one_letter_code
_entity_poly.pdbx_strand_id
1 'polypeptide(L)'
;MIALSVVGEREFIAYHVFFFYAFGCFAVGFFITNAICHASSLYYLNPYGRISYWIKIVVTILYFVSIPILFGAFVLYWKKCITMMYDVFAITEYVDVFLSIAYHCCAFFDIRYKVIFTIKHVKRIKRD
;
A
#
# COMPACT_ATOMS: atom_id res chain seq x y z
N MET A 1 4.47 -3.70 -12.65
CA MET A 1 4.15 -2.27 -12.79
C MET A 1 4.83 -1.62 -13.97
N ILE A 2 6.15 -1.78 -14.18
CA ILE A 2 6.87 -1.19 -15.34
C ILE A 2 6.21 -1.51 -16.69
N ALA A 3 5.77 -2.77 -16.90
CA ALA A 3 5.05 -3.15 -18.13
C ALA A 3 3.67 -2.46 -18.23
N LEU A 4 2.97 -2.26 -17.12
CA LEU A 4 1.67 -1.58 -17.11
C LEU A 4 1.84 -0.09 -17.44
N SER A 5 2.83 0.56 -16.82
CA SER A 5 3.10 2.00 -16.97
C SER A 5 3.69 2.35 -18.33
N VAL A 6 4.69 1.60 -18.83
CA VAL A 6 5.42 1.97 -20.05
C VAL A 6 4.82 1.36 -21.32
N VAL A 7 4.38 0.10 -21.26
CA VAL A 7 3.81 -0.60 -22.44
C VAL A 7 2.31 -0.36 -22.52
N GLY A 8 1.60 -0.42 -21.39
CA GLY A 8 0.16 -0.18 -21.35
C GLY A 8 -0.23 1.23 -21.78
N GLU A 9 0.51 2.27 -21.36
CA GLU A 9 0.24 3.65 -21.75
C GLU A 9 0.42 3.89 -23.26
N ARG A 10 1.45 3.27 -23.88
CA ARG A 10 1.76 3.49 -25.30
C ARG A 10 0.88 2.70 -26.26
N GLU A 11 0.51 1.47 -25.89
CA GLU A 11 -0.20 0.59 -26.82
C GLU A 11 -1.70 0.55 -26.57
N PHE A 12 -2.15 0.62 -25.30
CA PHE A 12 -3.57 0.50 -24.96
C PHE A 12 -3.96 1.28 -23.69
N ILE A 13 -4.10 2.60 -23.83
CA ILE A 13 -4.48 3.54 -22.74
C ILE A 13 -5.65 3.04 -21.88
N ALA A 14 -6.71 2.52 -22.51
CA ALA A 14 -7.91 2.09 -21.78
C ALA A 14 -7.62 0.93 -20.80
N TYR A 15 -6.78 -0.04 -21.20
CA TYR A 15 -6.40 -1.16 -20.32
C TYR A 15 -5.47 -0.71 -19.21
N HIS A 16 -4.50 0.16 -19.52
CA HIS A 16 -3.61 0.73 -18.52
C HIS A 16 -4.40 1.38 -17.37
N VAL A 17 -5.34 2.26 -17.72
CA VAL A 17 -6.18 2.97 -16.75
C VAL A 17 -7.04 1.98 -15.94
N PHE A 18 -7.68 1.01 -16.61
CA PHE A 18 -8.49 -0.01 -15.93
C PHE A 18 -7.68 -0.83 -14.92
N PHE A 19 -6.52 -1.34 -15.32
CA PHE A 19 -5.65 -2.12 -14.44
C PHE A 19 -5.08 -1.27 -13.30
N PHE A 20 -4.79 0.01 -13.54
CA PHE A 20 -4.30 0.91 -12.49
C PHE A 20 -5.36 1.17 -11.42
N TYR A 21 -6.61 1.47 -11.83
CA TYR A 21 -7.72 1.61 -10.87
C TYR A 21 -8.01 0.31 -10.12
N ALA A 22 -7.99 -0.84 -10.82
CA ALA A 22 -8.17 -2.14 -10.17
C ALA A 22 -7.07 -2.38 -9.13
N PHE A 23 -5.79 -2.14 -9.49
CA PHE A 23 -4.67 -2.21 -8.57
C PHE A 23 -4.88 -1.31 -7.35
N GLY A 24 -5.30 -0.05 -7.55
CA GLY A 24 -5.55 0.88 -6.45
C GLY A 24 -6.67 0.43 -5.50
N CYS A 25 -7.77 -0.10 -6.02
CA CYS A 25 -8.84 -0.67 -5.20
C CYS A 25 -8.35 -1.84 -4.33
N PHE A 26 -7.55 -2.75 -4.90
CA PHE A 26 -6.96 -3.85 -4.13
C PHE A 26 -5.92 -3.36 -3.11
N ALA A 27 -5.13 -2.34 -3.45
CA ALA A 27 -4.18 -1.72 -2.53
C ALA A 27 -4.87 -1.11 -1.31
N VAL A 28 -6.00 -0.40 -1.50
CA VAL A 28 -6.81 0.13 -0.39
C VAL A 28 -7.32 -1.00 0.52
N GLY A 29 -7.91 -2.04 -0.07
CA GLY A 29 -8.39 -3.19 0.69
C GLY A 29 -7.29 -3.86 1.51
N PHE A 30 -6.10 -4.00 0.91
CA PHE A 30 -4.93 -4.52 1.60
C PHE A 30 -4.46 -3.60 2.73
N PHE A 31 -4.37 -2.28 2.52
CA PHE A 31 -3.90 -1.33 3.54
C PHE A 31 -4.83 -1.29 4.76
N ILE A 32 -6.14 -1.26 4.55
CA ILE A 32 -7.13 -1.27 5.63
C ILE A 32 -7.02 -2.59 6.41
N THR A 33 -7.04 -3.72 5.71
CA THR A 33 -6.99 -5.04 6.34
C THR A 33 -5.69 -5.22 7.11
N ASN A 34 -4.56 -4.80 6.55
CA ASN A 34 -3.27 -4.88 7.21
C ASN A 34 -3.18 -3.96 8.43
N ALA A 35 -3.74 -2.74 8.36
CA ALA A 35 -3.81 -1.84 9.50
C ALA A 35 -4.64 -2.42 10.65
N ILE A 36 -5.80 -3.01 10.37
CA ILE A 36 -6.65 -3.68 11.37
C ILE A 36 -5.90 -4.86 12.00
N CYS A 37 -5.34 -5.75 11.18
CA CYS A 37 -4.57 -6.89 11.66
C CYS A 37 -3.35 -6.46 12.50
N HIS A 38 -2.68 -5.38 12.11
CA HIS A 38 -1.56 -4.84 12.86
C HIS A 38 -2.02 -4.27 14.21
N ALA A 39 -3.13 -3.52 14.26
CA ALA A 39 -3.69 -3.03 15.52
C ALA A 39 -4.00 -4.18 16.50
N SER A 40 -4.61 -5.27 16.02
CA SER A 40 -4.85 -6.47 16.84
C SER A 40 -3.55 -7.13 17.32
N SER A 41 -2.52 -7.17 16.48
CA SER A 41 -1.21 -7.74 16.86
C SER A 41 -0.44 -6.85 17.86
N LEU A 42 -0.64 -5.53 17.83
CA LEU A 42 0.09 -4.56 18.64
C LEU A 42 -0.16 -4.77 20.14
N TYR A 43 -1.32 -5.29 20.51
CA TYR A 43 -1.64 -5.70 21.89
C TYR A 43 -0.62 -6.70 22.45
N TYR A 44 -0.21 -7.68 21.65
CA TYR A 44 0.70 -8.75 22.07
C TYR A 44 2.18 -8.38 21.93
N LEU A 45 2.49 -7.31 21.19
CA LEU A 45 3.85 -6.97 20.76
C LEU A 45 4.37 -5.66 21.33
N ASN A 46 3.54 -4.92 22.09
CA ASN A 46 3.91 -3.66 22.73
C ASN A 46 5.19 -3.84 23.58
N PRO A 47 6.26 -3.02 23.39
CA PRO A 47 6.32 -1.75 22.65
C PRO A 47 6.70 -1.84 21.16
N TYR A 48 7.04 -3.04 20.65
CA TYR A 48 7.52 -3.24 19.30
C TYR A 48 6.38 -3.12 18.26
N GLY A 49 6.67 -2.53 17.10
CA GLY A 49 5.70 -2.36 15.99
C GLY A 49 4.92 -1.04 15.98
N ARG A 50 4.98 -0.21 17.03
CA ARG A 50 4.28 1.10 17.05
C ARG A 50 4.68 2.04 15.92
N ILE A 51 5.99 2.16 15.65
CA ILE A 51 6.51 3.04 14.59
C ILE A 51 5.98 2.58 13.23
N SER A 52 6.06 1.27 12.96
CA SER A 52 5.54 0.67 11.74
C SER A 52 4.02 0.88 11.60
N TYR A 53 3.27 0.74 12.69
CA TYR A 53 1.83 1.03 12.71
C TYR A 53 1.52 2.48 12.31
N TRP A 54 2.17 3.46 12.93
CA TRP A 54 1.96 4.87 12.59
C TRP A 54 2.34 5.20 11.14
N ILE A 55 3.45 4.65 10.64
CA ILE A 55 3.85 4.84 9.23
C ILE A 55 2.79 4.24 8.30
N LYS A 56 2.29 3.03 8.58
CA LYS A 56 1.21 2.41 7.79
C LYS A 56 -0.05 3.26 7.78
N ILE A 57 -0.44 3.85 8.90
CA ILE A 57 -1.60 4.75 8.97
C ILE A 57 -1.36 6.00 8.10
N VAL A 58 -0.21 6.66 8.23
CA VAL A 58 0.13 7.85 7.43
C VAL A 58 0.13 7.53 5.94
N VAL A 59 0.77 6.44 5.52
CA VAL A 59 0.80 6.01 4.11
C VAL A 59 -0.60 5.68 3.60
N THR A 60 -1.44 5.05 4.42
CA THR A 60 -2.85 4.76 4.06
C THR A 60 -3.63 6.06 3.83
N ILE A 61 -3.49 7.05 4.72
CA ILE A 61 -4.16 8.35 4.58
C ILE A 61 -3.71 9.07 3.32
N LEU A 62 -2.39 9.12 3.06
CA LEU A 62 -1.85 9.74 1.84
C LEU A 62 -2.39 9.06 0.57
N TYR A 63 -2.50 7.73 0.59
CA TYR A 63 -3.08 6.97 -0.51
C TYR A 63 -4.59 7.24 -0.71
N PHE A 64 -5.34 7.46 0.38
CA PHE A 64 -6.74 7.87 0.26
C PHE A 64 -6.91 9.27 -0.32
N VAL A 65 -5.97 10.17 -0.05
CA VAL A 65 -5.97 11.54 -0.60
C VAL A 65 -5.57 11.56 -2.07
N SER A 66 -4.69 10.68 -2.52
CA SER A 66 -4.26 10.62 -3.91
C SER A 66 -5.35 10.09 -4.86
N ILE A 67 -6.21 9.18 -4.41
CA ILE A 67 -7.34 8.64 -5.22
C ILE A 67 -8.22 9.73 -5.87
N PRO A 68 -8.80 10.70 -5.12
CA PRO A 68 -9.62 11.75 -5.73
C PRO A 68 -8.80 12.71 -6.60
N ILE A 69 -7.50 12.90 -6.32
CA ILE A 69 -6.61 13.71 -7.16
C ILE A 69 -6.40 13.02 -8.51
N LEU A 70 -6.11 11.72 -8.50
CA LEU A 70 -5.92 10.89 -9.68
C LEU A 70 -7.19 10.89 -10.55
N PHE A 71 -8.35 10.62 -9.94
CA PHE A 71 -9.63 10.63 -10.63
C PHE A 71 -9.99 12.01 -11.18
N GLY A 72 -9.76 13.07 -10.40
CA GLY A 72 -10.00 14.45 -10.80
C GLY A 72 -9.13 14.87 -11.99
N ALA A 73 -7.83 14.58 -11.93
CA ALA A 73 -6.88 14.86 -13.01
C ALA A 73 -7.27 14.12 -14.30
N PHE A 74 -7.67 12.85 -14.18
CA PHE A 74 -8.18 12.07 -15.31
C PHE A 74 -9.44 12.71 -15.93
N VAL A 75 -10.45 13.05 -15.13
CA VAL A 75 -11.66 13.67 -15.67
C VAL A 75 -11.34 15.03 -16.32
N LEU A 76 -10.51 15.86 -15.71
CA LEU A 76 -10.17 17.18 -16.23
C LEU A 76 -9.37 17.12 -17.54
N TYR A 77 -8.44 16.17 -17.67
CA TYR A 77 -7.71 16.01 -18.93
C TYR A 77 -8.63 15.44 -20.03
N TRP A 78 -9.31 14.32 -19.79
CA TRP A 78 -10.06 13.62 -20.84
C TRP A 78 -11.44 14.23 -21.14
N LYS A 79 -12.09 14.96 -20.22
CA LYS A 79 -13.41 15.60 -20.44
C LYS A 79 -13.34 17.12 -20.65
N LYS A 80 -12.36 17.80 -20.06
CA LYS A 80 -12.21 19.26 -20.16
C LYS A 80 -11.01 19.70 -21.00
N CYS A 81 -10.22 18.75 -21.53
CA CYS A 81 -9.07 19.00 -22.39
C CYS A 81 -8.03 19.94 -21.75
N ILE A 82 -7.90 19.92 -20.42
CA ILE A 82 -6.89 20.69 -19.69
C ILE A 82 -5.58 19.91 -19.72
N THR A 83 -4.69 20.25 -20.67
CA THR A 83 -3.46 19.49 -20.95
C THR A 83 -2.55 19.31 -19.75
N MET A 84 -2.43 20.33 -18.89
CA MET A 84 -1.59 20.30 -17.69
C MET A 84 -2.02 19.22 -16.67
N MET A 85 -3.27 18.73 -16.73
CA MET A 85 -3.76 17.71 -15.81
C MET A 85 -3.20 16.33 -16.11
N TYR A 86 -2.64 16.10 -17.30
CA TYR A 86 -1.94 14.85 -17.60
C TYR A 86 -0.65 14.71 -16.79
N ASP A 87 0.11 15.81 -16.63
CA ASP A 87 1.32 15.80 -15.79
C ASP A 87 0.98 15.51 -14.32
N VAL A 88 -0.12 16.10 -13.84
CA VAL A 88 -0.64 15.85 -12.47
C VAL A 88 -1.07 14.40 -12.32
N PHE A 89 -1.77 13.85 -13.32
CA PHE A 89 -2.19 12.45 -13.35
C PHE A 89 -0.97 11.52 -13.27
N ALA A 90 0.02 11.71 -14.15
CA ALA A 90 1.24 10.91 -14.18
C ALA A 90 2.03 10.98 -12.86
N ILE A 91 2.22 12.18 -12.31
CA ILE A 91 2.90 12.34 -11.01
C ILE A 91 2.15 11.60 -9.90
N THR A 92 0.83 11.71 -9.87
CA THR A 92 -0.01 11.05 -8.86
C THR A 92 0.08 9.53 -8.99
N GLU A 93 0.10 8.98 -10.21
CA GLU A 93 0.33 7.53 -10.41
C GLU A 93 1.68 7.08 -9.83
N TYR A 94 2.76 7.81 -10.09
CA TYR A 94 4.08 7.48 -9.52
C TYR A 94 4.09 7.57 -7.99
N VAL A 95 3.40 8.56 -7.43
CA VAL A 95 3.24 8.69 -5.98
C VAL A 95 2.49 7.48 -5.41
N ASP A 96 1.41 7.02 -6.04
CA ASP A 96 0.66 5.84 -5.59
C ASP A 96 1.49 4.56 -5.63
N VAL A 97 2.29 4.38 -6.67
CA VAL A 97 3.24 3.26 -6.77
C VAL A 97 4.28 3.35 -5.65
N PHE A 98 4.84 4.54 -5.42
CA PHE A 98 5.81 4.77 -4.35
C PHE A 98 5.21 4.49 -2.96
N LEU A 99 4.02 5.02 -2.67
CA LEU A 99 3.30 4.79 -1.41
C LEU A 99 3.00 3.30 -1.22
N SER A 100 2.63 2.60 -2.30
CA SER A 100 2.43 1.16 -2.26
C SER A 100 3.69 0.38 -1.89
N ILE A 101 4.82 0.72 -2.49
CA ILE A 101 6.11 0.09 -2.15
C ILE A 101 6.50 0.45 -0.71
N ALA A 102 6.37 1.72 -0.32
CA ALA A 102 6.68 2.19 1.04
C ALA A 102 5.85 1.46 2.10
N TYR A 103 4.57 1.20 1.83
CA TYR A 103 3.71 0.42 2.72
C TYR A 103 4.25 -0.99 2.94
N HIS A 104 4.68 -1.67 1.87
CA HIS A 104 5.27 -3.01 1.97
C HIS A 104 6.61 -2.99 2.71
N CYS A 105 7.43 -1.96 2.48
CA CYS A 105 8.69 -1.77 3.19
C CYS A 105 8.50 -1.53 4.71
N CYS A 106 7.31 -1.13 5.17
CA CYS A 106 7.04 -1.05 6.61
C CYS A 106 7.20 -2.42 7.31
N ALA A 107 7.09 -3.53 6.57
CA ALA A 107 7.36 -4.87 7.09
C ALA A 107 8.79 -5.02 7.66
N PHE A 108 9.78 -4.26 7.17
CA PHE A 108 11.13 -4.29 7.75
C PHE A 108 11.13 -3.85 9.22
N PHE A 109 10.31 -2.87 9.57
CA PHE A 109 10.15 -2.41 10.95
C PHE A 109 9.34 -3.39 11.81
N ASP A 110 8.51 -4.25 11.20
CA ASP A 110 7.76 -5.30 11.90
C ASP A 110 8.64 -6.52 12.27
N ILE A 111 9.62 -6.86 11.43
CA ILE A 111 10.40 -8.10 11.55
C ILE A 111 11.64 -7.93 12.45
N ARG A 112 12.16 -6.70 12.59
CA ARG A 112 13.47 -6.40 13.22
C ARG A 112 13.67 -7.00 14.62
N TYR A 113 12.60 -7.24 15.38
CA TYR A 113 12.66 -7.84 16.72
C TYR A 113 11.78 -9.10 16.89
N LYS A 114 11.10 -9.56 15.81
CA LYS A 114 10.16 -10.69 15.86
C LYS A 114 10.77 -12.05 15.51
N VAL A 115 12.00 -12.10 14.97
CA VAL A 115 12.71 -13.38 14.74
C VAL A 115 13.32 -13.91 16.04
N ILE A 116 12.50 -14.00 17.10
CA ILE A 116 12.74 -14.97 18.17
C ILE A 116 11.90 -16.16 17.77
N PHE A 117 12.52 -17.14 17.10
CA PHE A 117 11.93 -18.46 16.93
C PHE A 117 11.48 -18.92 18.32
N THR A 118 10.18 -18.85 18.59
CA THR A 118 9.61 -19.38 19.81
C THR A 118 9.66 -20.89 19.67
N ILE A 119 10.82 -21.47 19.90
CA ILE A 119 10.96 -22.88 20.26
C ILE A 119 10.33 -22.94 21.65
N LYS A 120 9.00 -23.01 21.71
CA LYS A 120 8.30 -23.33 22.95
C LYS A 120 8.81 -24.72 23.31
N HIS A 121 9.77 -24.79 24.22
CA HIS A 121 10.26 -26.05 24.75
C HIS A 121 9.08 -26.64 25.52
N VAL A 122 8.25 -27.44 24.83
CA VAL A 122 7.16 -28.19 25.44
C VAL A 122 7.85 -29.18 26.35
N LYS A 123 8.04 -28.80 27.62
CA LYS A 123 8.58 -29.70 28.64
C LYS A 123 7.59 -30.85 28.72
N ARG A 124 8.00 -32.04 28.27
CA ARG A 124 7.20 -33.27 28.42
C ARG A 124 6.94 -33.42 29.92
N ILE A 125 5.68 -33.30 30.32
CA ILE A 125 5.25 -33.65 31.66
C ILE A 125 5.43 -35.16 31.76
N LYS A 126 6.48 -35.60 32.46
CA LYS A 126 6.56 -36.99 32.95
C LYS A 126 5.44 -37.12 33.98
N ARG A 127 4.38 -37.85 33.63
CA ARG A 127 3.67 -38.65 34.62
C ARG A 127 4.55 -39.87 34.84
N ASP A 128 5.01 -40.03 36.08
CA ASP A 128 5.24 -41.29 36.81
C ASP A 128 5.86 -40.92 38.16
#